data_AF-A0A947AC02-F1
#
_entry.id   AF-A0A947AC02-F1
#
_cell.length_a   1.000
_cell.length_b   1.000
_cell.length_c   1.000
_cell.angle_alpha   90.00
_cell.angle_beta   90.00
_cell.angle_gamma   90.00
#
_symmetry.space_group_name_H-M   'P 1'
#
loop_
_entity.id
_entity.type
_entity.pdbx_description
1 polymer ?
#
loop_
_entity_poly.entity_id
_entity_poly.type
_entity_poly.pdbx_seq_one_letter_code
_entity_poly.pdbx_strand_id
1 'polypeptide(L)' 'MGIFVIGLIIFFGIHSISIVNEPWRDRMVDQIGKWPWKGLYSLVAIFGFILMIWG' A
#
# COMPACT_ATOMS: atom_id res chain seq x y z
N MET A 1 5.66 18.37 -8.15
CA MET A 1 6.49 17.33 -8.82
C MET A 1 7.08 16.29 -7.86
N GLY A 2 7.94 16.65 -6.89
CA GLY A 2 8.56 15.64 -5.99
C GLY A 2 7.54 14.89 -5.11
N ILE A 3 6.56 15.61 -4.55
CA ILE A 3 5.49 15.04 -3.72
C ILE A 3 4.62 14.08 -4.53
N PHE A 4 4.28 14.43 -5.77
CA PHE A 4 3.53 13.56 -6.68
C PHE A 4 4.24 12.22 -6.93
N VAL A 5 5.55 12.27 -7.23
CA VAL A 5 6.36 11.06 -7.45
C VAL A 5 6.43 10.19 -6.20
N ILE A 6 6.56 10.78 -5.01
CA ILE A 6 6.51 10.03 -3.74
C ILE A 6 5.14 9.34 -3.58
N GLY A 7 4.05 10.07 -3.87
CA GLY A 7 2.70 9.52 -3.85
C GLY A 7 2.54 8.32 -4.78
N LEU A 8 3.08 8.39 -6.01
CA LEU A 8 3.10 7.28 -6.96
C LEU A 8 3.86 6.07 -6.40
N ILE A 9 5.07 6.28 -5.86
CA ILE A 9 5.90 5.19 -5.34
C ILE A 9 5.18 4.49 -4.19
N ILE A 10 4.57 5.23 -3.27
CA ILE A 10 3.84 4.65 -2.12
C ILE A 10 2.59 3.90 -2.60
N PHE A 11 1.79 4.53 -3.47
CA PHE A 11 0.56 3.97 -3.97
C PHE A 11 0.81 2.69 -4.77
N PHE A 12 1.71 2.73 -5.76
CA PHE A 12 2.01 1.55 -6.57
C PHE A 12 2.85 0.52 -5.81
N GLY A 13 3.70 0.96 -4.88
CA GLY A 13 4.52 0.07 -4.05
C GLY A 13 3.68 -0.88 -3.21
N ILE A 14 2.69 -0.37 -2.48
CA ILE A 14 1.81 -1.23 -1.66
C ILE A 14 1.01 -2.20 -2.52
N HIS A 15 0.55 -1.77 -3.71
CA HIS A 15 -0.15 -2.64 -4.65
C HIS A 15 0.74 -3.72 -5.27
N SER A 16 2.01 -3.40 -5.49
CA SER A 16 2.96 -4.33 -6.08
C SER A 16 3.28 -5.51 -5.17
N ILE A 17 3.13 -5.38 -3.85
CA ILE A 17 3.36 -6.49 -2.92
C ILE A 17 2.52 -7.71 -3.28
N SER A 18 1.24 -7.51 -3.58
CA SER A 18 0.34 -8.64 -3.89
C SER A 18 0.58 -9.23 -5.27
N ILE A 19 1.35 -8.55 -6.12
CA ILE A 19 1.73 -8.99 -7.47
C ILE A 19 3.07 -9.71 -7.44
N VAL A 20 4.05 -9.14 -6.73
CA VAL A 20 5.45 -9.60 -6.73
C VAL A 20 5.73 -10.57 -5.59
N ASN A 21 5.03 -10.46 -4.46
CA ASN A 21 5.27 -11.26 -3.26
C ASN A 21 3.96 -11.61 -2.52
N GLU A 22 3.08 -12.33 -3.21
CA GLU A 22 1.90 -12.98 -2.61
C GLU A 22 2.20 -13.68 -1.28
N PRO A 23 3.27 -14.50 -1.15
CA PRO A 23 3.52 -15.25 0.08
C PRO A 23 3.76 -14.35 1.28
N TRP A 24 4.35 -13.16 1.10
CA TRP A 24 4.52 -12.21 2.20
C TRP A 24 3.19 -11.61 2.64
N ARG A 25 2.33 -11.23 1.69
CA ARG A 25 0.96 -10.79 2.00
C ARG A 25 0.22 -11.86 2.80
N ASP A 26 0.29 -13.11 2.40
CA ASP A 26 -0.41 -14.21 3.09
C ASP A 26 0.10 -14.40 4.52
N ARG A 27 1.42 -14.41 4.72
CA ARG A 27 1.99 -14.45 6.08
C ARG A 27 1.52 -13.28 6.94
N MET A 28 1.39 -12.08 6.38
CA MET A 28 0.86 -10.94 7.13
C MET A 28 -0.62 -11.14 7.47
N VAL A 29 -1.43 -11.60 6.52
CA VAL A 29 -2.84 -11.95 6.76
C VAL A 29 -2.98 -13.02 7.84
N ASP A 30 -2.10 -14.02 7.88
CA ASP A 30 -2.11 -15.06 8.92
C ASP A 30 -1.70 -14.52 10.29
N GLN A 31 -0.80 -13.54 10.34
CA GLN A 31 -0.32 -12.94 11.60
C GLN A 31 -1.30 -11.94 12.22
N ILE A 32 -1.85 -11.03 11.41
CA ILE A 32 -2.69 -9.92 11.91
C ILE A 32 -4.16 -10.06 11.53
N GLY A 33 -4.51 -11.07 10.76
CA GLY A 33 -5.86 -11.29 10.25
C GLY A 33 -6.16 -10.50 8.97
N LYS A 34 -7.10 -11.02 8.19
CA LYS A 34 -7.53 -10.45 6.90
C LYS A 34 -8.04 -9.01 6.99
N TRP A 35 -8.83 -8.70 8.02
CA TRP A 35 -9.45 -7.38 8.15
C TRP A 35 -8.46 -6.29 8.55
N PRO A 36 -7.60 -6.48 9.58
CA PRO A 36 -6.55 -5.52 9.89
C PRO A 36 -5.55 -5.32 8.75
N TRP A 37 -5.16 -6.40 8.06
CA TRP A 37 -4.30 -6.32 6.88
C TRP A 37 -4.89 -5.43 5.79
N LYS A 38 -6.15 -5.67 5.42
CA LYS A 38 -6.86 -4.83 4.44
C LYS A 38 -6.99 -3.38 4.88
N GLY A 39 -7.25 -3.15 6.17
CA GLY A 39 -7.31 -1.81 6.76
C GLY A 39 -5.99 -1.07 6.58
N LEU A 40 -4.89 -1.67 7.04
CA LEU A 40 -3.55 -1.08 6.92
C LEU A 40 -3.16 -0.84 5.46
N TYR A 41 -3.39 -1.82 4.59
CA TYR A 41 -3.17 -1.71 3.16
C TYR A 41 -3.93 -0.52 2.57
N SER A 42 -5.23 -0.37 2.91
CA SER A 42 -6.05 0.73 2.41
C SER A 42 -5.59 2.10 2.91
N LEU A 43 -5.13 2.19 4.17
CA LEU A 43 -4.60 3.43 4.73
C LEU A 43 -3.33 3.87 4.00
N VAL A 44 -2.40 2.94 3.73
CA VAL A 44 -1.17 3.24 2.98
C VAL A 44 -1.49 3.66 1.55
N ALA A 45 -2.44 2.98 0.89
CA ALA A 45 -2.88 3.35 -0.45
C ALA A 45 -3.51 4.75 -0.47
N ILE A 46 -4.43 5.06 0.44
CA ILE A 46 -5.08 6.38 0.53
C ILE A 46 -4.04 7.48 0.81
N PHE A 47 -3.07 7.21 1.69
CA PHE A 47 -1.99 8.16 1.96
C PHE A 47 -1.17 8.49 0.71
N GLY A 48 -0.74 7.46 -0.05
CA GLY A 48 -0.07 7.66 -1.34
C GLY A 48 -0.93 8.44 -2.33
N PHE A 49 -2.24 8.18 -2.37
CA PHE A 49 -3.19 8.91 -3.21
C PHE A 49 -3.32 10.39 -2.84
N ILE A 50 -3.42 10.72 -1.55
CA ILE A 50 -3.48 12.11 -1.07
C ILE A 50 -2.19 12.87 -1.46
N LEU A 51 -1.03 12.23 -1.33
CA LEU A 51 0.24 12.83 -1.75
C LEU A 51 0.27 13.11 -3.26
N MET A 52 -0.31 12.25 -4.09
CA MET A 52 -0.46 12.53 -5.51
C MET A 52 -1.37 13.74 -5.78
N ILE A 53 -2.44 13.95 -5.00
CA ILE A 53 -3.33 15.11 -5.16
C ILE A 53 -2.63 16.42 -4.78
N TRP A 54 -1.80 16.39 -3.73
CA TRP A 54 -1.11 17.59 -3.23
C TRP A 54 0.10 18.04 -4.07
N GLY A 55 0.73 17.12 -4.81
CA GLY A 55 2.02 17.34 -5.47
C GLY A 55 1.95 17.72 -6.94
#